data_AF-A0A536ABR5-F1
#
_entry.id   AF-A0A536ABR5-F1
#
_cell.length_a   1.000
_cell.length_b   1.000
_cell.length_c   1.000
_cell.angle_alpha   90.00
_cell.angle_beta   90.00
_cell.angle_gamma   90.00
#
_symmetry.space_group_name_H-M   'P 1'
#
loop_
_entity.id
_entity.type
_entity.pdbx_description
1 polymer ?
#
loop_
_entity_poly.entity_id
_entity_poly.type
_entity_poly.pdbx_seq_one_letter_code
_entity_poly.pdbx_strand_id
1 'polypeptide(L)'
;EPPGIGGHNSLEDVYQYEPIPRALSSEESKHVLGSQAQIWTEYMPDPKRVEYMAWPRLAALSEVVWSPKDARSWDDFARRLRTHLERLEVLDVNFRGRGNTAPLSDQGGAAPAQSPE
;
A
#
# COMPACT_ATOMS: atom_id res chain seq x y z
N GLU A 1 2.83 -13.34 -6.98
CA GLU A 1 2.02 -12.20 -6.49
C GLU A 1 0.55 -12.49 -6.71
N PRO A 2 -0.37 -11.88 -5.95
CA PRO A 2 -1.78 -12.00 -6.24
C PRO A 2 -2.16 -11.35 -7.58
N PRO A 3 -3.24 -11.79 -8.26
CA PRO A 3 -3.67 -11.15 -9.49
C PRO A 3 -3.99 -9.66 -9.26
N GLY A 4 -3.52 -8.82 -10.17
CA GLY A 4 -3.67 -7.37 -10.13
C GLY A 4 -3.27 -6.74 -11.47
N ILE A 5 -3.61 -5.46 -11.65
CA ILE A 5 -3.07 -4.64 -12.74
C ILE A 5 -1.56 -4.56 -12.49
N GLY A 6 -0.76 -5.10 -13.42
CA GLY A 6 0.63 -5.48 -13.18
C GLY A 6 1.56 -4.35 -12.72
N GLY A 7 2.82 -4.73 -12.45
CA GLY A 7 3.88 -3.81 -12.00
C GLY A 7 4.37 -4.16 -10.60
N HIS A 8 5.69 -4.13 -10.41
CA HIS A 8 6.32 -4.32 -9.11
C HIS A 8 6.44 -2.95 -8.44
N ASN A 9 5.69 -2.74 -7.35
CA ASN A 9 5.75 -1.52 -6.54
C ASN A 9 5.93 -1.93 -5.07
N SER A 10 7.19 -2.07 -4.69
CA SER A 10 7.60 -2.54 -3.38
C SER A 10 7.38 -1.46 -2.31
N LEU A 11 7.49 -1.85 -1.04
CA LEU A 11 7.42 -0.89 0.07
C LEU A 11 8.54 0.16 -0.01
N GLU A 12 9.74 -0.26 -0.42
CA GLU A 12 10.90 0.62 -0.55
C GLU A 12 10.73 1.60 -1.72
N ASP A 13 10.19 1.15 -2.85
CA ASP A 13 9.88 2.02 -4.00
C ASP A 13 8.92 3.16 -3.58
N VAL A 14 7.89 2.83 -2.79
CA VAL A 14 6.96 3.84 -2.25
C VAL A 14 7.67 4.81 -1.30
N TYR A 15 8.57 4.32 -0.44
CA TYR A 15 9.30 5.17 0.50
C TYR A 15 10.30 6.11 -0.18
N GLN A 16 10.90 5.66 -1.28
CA GLN A 16 11.87 6.45 -2.06
C GLN A 16 11.20 7.45 -3.02
N TYR A 17 9.87 7.46 -3.11
CA TYR A 17 9.13 8.38 -3.94
C TYR A 17 9.36 9.85 -3.53
N GLU A 18 9.55 10.70 -4.53
CA GLU A 18 9.75 12.14 -4.39
C GLU A 18 8.57 12.90 -5.03
N PRO A 19 7.68 13.49 -4.20
CA PRO A 19 6.52 14.27 -4.67
C PRO A 19 6.87 15.45 -5.57
N ILE A 20 8.05 16.04 -5.37
CA ILE A 20 8.51 17.22 -6.11
C ILE A 20 9.45 16.75 -7.24
N PRO A 21 9.06 16.86 -8.52
CA PRO A 21 9.92 16.52 -9.63
C PRO A 21 11.18 17.40 -9.67
N ARG A 22 12.33 16.79 -9.97
CA ARG A 22 13.63 17.50 -10.06
C ARG A 22 13.67 18.59 -11.14
N ALA A 23 12.75 18.55 -12.10
CA ALA A 23 12.64 19.53 -13.17
C ALA A 23 11.97 20.84 -12.73
N LEU A 24 11.28 20.86 -11.58
CA LEU A 24 10.64 22.08 -11.09
C LEU A 24 11.64 22.98 -10.37
N SER A 25 11.54 24.28 -10.64
CA SER A 25 12.20 25.30 -9.82
C SER A 25 11.59 25.38 -8.42
N SER A 26 12.26 26.08 -7.50
CA SER A 26 11.75 26.32 -6.15
C SER A 26 10.42 27.08 -6.14
N GLU A 27 10.18 27.96 -7.11
CA GLU A 27 8.92 28.70 -7.22
C GLU A 27 7.80 27.81 -7.77
N GLU A 28 8.07 27.00 -8.80
CA GLU A 28 7.09 26.06 -9.36
C GLU A 28 6.70 24.97 -8.36
N SER A 29 7.66 24.51 -7.56
CA SER A 29 7.46 23.47 -6.54
C SER A 29 6.41 23.85 -5.49
N LYS A 30 6.18 25.16 -5.25
CA LYS A 30 5.14 25.65 -4.32
C LYS A 30 3.72 25.31 -4.77
N HIS A 31 3.51 24.99 -6.05
CA HIS A 31 2.20 24.58 -6.57
C HIS A 31 1.92 23.08 -6.36
N VAL A 32 2.90 22.30 -5.90
CA VAL A 32 2.69 20.88 -5.56
C VAL A 32 1.99 20.81 -4.21
N LEU A 33 0.69 20.48 -4.22
CA LEU A 33 -0.13 20.42 -3.00
C LEU A 33 0.16 19.19 -2.12
N GLY A 34 0.70 18.12 -2.71
CA GLY A 34 0.98 16.87 -2.02
C GLY A 34 0.93 15.68 -2.97
N SER A 35 0.67 14.50 -2.41
CA SER A 35 0.57 13.24 -3.17
C SER A 35 -0.54 12.35 -2.61
N GLN A 36 -1.01 11.42 -3.43
CA GLN A 36 -2.08 10.50 -3.11
C GLN A 36 -1.77 9.11 -3.69
N ALA A 37 -2.12 8.06 -2.93
CA ALA A 37 -2.19 6.70 -3.46
C ALA A 37 -3.59 6.42 -3.97
N GLN A 38 -3.68 5.74 -5.11
CA GLN A 38 -4.94 5.23 -5.65
C GLN A 38 -5.02 3.72 -5.46
N ILE A 39 -6.19 3.24 -5.05
CA ILE A 39 -6.48 1.82 -4.89
C ILE A 39 -7.63 1.47 -5.83
N TRP A 40 -7.30 0.77 -6.91
CA TRP A 40 -8.25 0.25 -7.89
C TRP A 40 -8.67 -1.16 -7.47
N THR A 41 -9.97 -1.40 -7.31
CA THR A 41 -10.50 -2.56 -6.58
C THR A 41 -10.97 -3.71 -7.47
N GLU A 42 -10.67 -3.69 -8.77
CA GLU A 42 -11.13 -4.70 -9.74
C GLU A 42 -10.75 -6.14 -9.32
N TYR A 43 -9.62 -6.31 -8.64
CA TYR A 43 -9.10 -7.60 -8.16
C TYR A 43 -9.10 -7.72 -6.62
N MET A 44 -9.93 -6.91 -5.94
CA MET A 44 -10.03 -6.86 -4.48
C MET A 44 -11.49 -7.08 -4.04
N PRO A 45 -11.95 -8.34 -4.00
CA PRO A 45 -13.37 -8.66 -3.80
C PRO A 45 -13.90 -8.31 -2.41
N ASP A 46 -13.02 -8.10 -1.43
CA ASP A 46 -13.39 -7.85 -0.05
C ASP A 46 -12.47 -6.79 0.62
N PRO A 47 -12.92 -6.17 1.73
CA PRO A 47 -12.13 -5.16 2.44
C PRO A 47 -10.79 -5.67 3.01
N LYS A 48 -10.69 -6.93 3.44
CA LYS A 48 -9.43 -7.50 3.94
C LYS A 48 -8.39 -7.62 2.82
N ARG A 49 -8.84 -7.82 1.58
CA ARG A 49 -7.98 -7.76 0.41
C ARG A 49 -7.52 -6.34 0.11
N VAL A 50 -8.38 -5.34 0.28
CA VAL A 50 -7.98 -3.93 0.17
C VAL A 50 -6.92 -3.58 1.22
N GLU A 51 -7.10 -4.01 2.46
CA GLU A 51 -6.10 -3.83 3.54
C GLU A 51 -4.75 -4.45 3.18
N TYR A 52 -4.74 -5.66 2.64
CA TYR A 52 -3.51 -6.37 2.24
C TYR A 52 -2.75 -5.65 1.14
N MET A 53 -3.49 -5.01 0.24
CA MET A 53 -2.90 -4.24 -0.85
C MET A 53 -2.47 -2.84 -0.36
N ALA A 54 -3.17 -2.25 0.60
CA ALA A 54 -2.86 -0.93 1.14
C ALA A 54 -1.65 -0.93 2.08
N TRP A 55 -1.59 -1.89 3.02
CA TRP A 55 -0.63 -1.90 4.12
C TRP A 55 0.48 -2.93 3.90
N PRO A 56 1.75 -2.59 4.20
CA PRO A 56 2.23 -1.37 4.88
C PRO A 56 2.55 -0.17 3.96
N ARG A 57 2.26 -0.23 2.65
CA ARG A 57 2.64 0.83 1.70
C ARG A 57 2.07 2.21 2.04
N LEU A 58 0.85 2.28 2.58
CA LEU A 58 0.28 3.55 3.04
C LEU A 58 1.10 4.17 4.19
N ALA A 59 1.71 3.39 5.08
CA ALA A 59 2.59 3.94 6.12
C ALA A 59 3.83 4.62 5.51
N ALA A 60 4.42 4.01 4.47
CA ALA A 60 5.55 4.61 3.75
C ALA A 60 5.13 5.90 3.05
N LEU A 61 4.00 5.90 2.33
CA LEU A 61 3.51 7.11 1.66
C LEU A 61 3.19 8.22 2.67
N SER A 62 2.58 7.90 3.81
CA SER A 62 2.30 8.86 4.88
C SER A 62 3.58 9.53 5.39
N GLU A 63 4.66 8.77 5.56
CA GLU A 63 5.95 9.36 5.93
C GLU A 63 6.53 10.23 4.81
N VAL A 64 6.38 9.79 3.56
CA VAL A 64 6.85 10.53 2.37
C VAL A 64 6.20 11.91 2.25
N VAL A 65 4.90 12.01 2.51
CA VAL A 65 4.13 13.26 2.33
C VAL A 65 4.13 14.14 3.57
N TRP A 66 4.53 13.63 4.74
CA TRP A 66 4.48 14.37 6.01
C TRP A 66 5.85 14.80 6.54
N SER A 67 6.87 13.93 6.41
CA SER A 67 8.17 14.17 7.03
C SER A 67 9.08 15.01 6.14
N PRO A 68 9.92 15.89 6.72
CA PRO A 68 10.97 16.59 5.98
C PRO A 68 11.87 15.58 5.24
N LYS A 69 12.18 15.87 3.98
CA LYS A 69 12.93 14.97 3.10
C LYS A 69 14.29 14.56 3.68
N ASP A 70 15.00 15.50 4.29
CA ASP A 70 16.31 15.34 4.93
C ASP A 70 16.27 14.50 6.21
N ALA A 71 15.10 14.35 6.83
CA ALA A 71 14.89 13.53 8.01
C ALA A 71 14.47 12.08 7.69
N ARG A 72 14.20 11.75 6.41
CA ARG A 72 13.77 10.40 6.00
C ARG A 72 14.97 9.47 5.88
N SER A 73 14.86 8.28 6.46
CA SER A 73 15.85 7.21 6.38
C SER A 73 15.14 5.86 6.33
N TRP A 74 15.45 5.07 5.31
CA TRP A 74 14.83 3.76 5.11
C TRP A 74 15.06 2.83 6.31
N ASP A 75 16.29 2.77 6.83
CA ASP A 75 16.62 1.88 7.96
C ASP A 75 15.86 2.28 9.23
N ASP A 76 15.72 3.59 9.47
CA ASP A 76 14.95 4.12 10.59
C ASP A 76 13.45 3.85 10.42
N PHE A 77 12.91 4.07 9.22
CA PHE A 77 11.54 3.75 8.87
C PHE A 77 11.24 2.27 9.06
N ALA A 78 12.07 1.38 8.50
CA ALA A 78 11.89 -0.06 8.62
C ALA A 78 11.90 -0.52 10.08
N ARG A 79 12.77 0.08 10.91
CA ARG A 79 12.81 -0.16 12.36
C ARG A 79 11.53 0.27 13.06
N ARG A 80 11.03 1.48 12.78
CA ARG A 80 9.76 2.01 13.37
C ARG A 80 8.52 1.30 12.83
N LEU A 81 8.56 0.83 11.59
CA LEU A 81 7.48 0.13 10.93
C LEU A 81 7.13 -1.15 11.69
N ARG A 82 8.11 -1.89 12.24
CA ARG A 82 7.84 -3.09 13.04
C ARG A 82 6.86 -2.83 14.18
N THR A 83 7.09 -1.77 14.96
CA THR A 83 6.16 -1.37 16.03
C THR A 83 4.83 -0.87 15.49
N HIS A 84 4.80 -0.27 14.30
CA HIS A 84 3.54 0.11 13.66
C HIS A 84 2.74 -1.12 13.19
N LEU A 85 3.39 -2.18 12.70
CA LEU A 85 2.73 -3.43 12.32
C LEU A 85 2.08 -4.12 13.52
N GLU A 86 2.70 -4.09 14.71
CA GLU A 86 2.08 -4.57 15.95
C GLU A 86 0.77 -3.83 16.26
N ARG A 87 0.71 -2.50 16.01
CA ARG A 87 -0.51 -1.71 16.19
C ARG A 87 -1.58 -2.10 15.17
N LEU A 88 -1.19 -2.28 13.91
CA LEU A 88 -2.10 -2.73 12.85
C LEU A 88 -2.66 -4.12 13.15
N GLU A 89 -1.86 -5.01 13.76
CA GLU A 89 -2.31 -6.32 14.18
C GLU A 89 -3.36 -6.26 15.31
N VAL A 90 -3.14 -5.42 16.32
CA VAL A 90 -4.14 -5.17 17.39
C VAL A 90 -5.45 -4.61 16.83
N LEU A 91 -5.37 -3.81 15.75
CA LEU A 91 -6.54 -3.26 15.04
C LEU A 91 -7.16 -4.24 14.02
N ASP A 92 -6.66 -5.47 13.96
CA ASP A 92 -7.06 -6.50 13.01
C ASP A 92 -6.93 -6.09 11.53
N VAL A 93 -5.97 -5.23 11.18
CA VAL A 93 -5.72 -4.89 9.77
C VAL A 93 -4.98 -6.04 9.08
N ASN A 94 -5.47 -6.52 7.94
CA ASN A 94 -4.83 -7.59 7.16
C ASN A 94 -3.71 -7.03 6.27
N PHE A 95 -2.56 -6.66 6.84
CA PHE A 95 -1.43 -6.12 6.07
C PHE A 95 -0.52 -7.21 5.48
N ARG A 96 0.22 -6.88 4.40
CA ARG A 96 1.22 -7.79 3.82
C ARG A 96 2.35 -8.07 4.82
N GLY A 97 2.58 -9.34 5.15
CA GLY A 97 3.60 -9.76 6.13
C GLY A 97 3.06 -10.06 7.52
N ARG A 98 1.76 -9.85 7.79
CA ARG A 98 1.07 -10.43 8.96
C ARG A 98 1.20 -11.95 8.85
N GLY A 99 1.76 -12.60 9.88
CA GLY A 99 2.22 -13.99 9.84
C GLY A 99 1.21 -14.90 9.13
N ASN A 100 1.59 -15.39 7.94
CA ASN A 100 0.83 -16.26 7.04
C ASN A 100 -0.62 -16.55 7.47
N THR A 101 -1.54 -15.64 7.12
CA THR A 101 -2.95 -16.02 7.06
C THR A 101 -3.10 -17.10 5.99
N ALA A 102 -3.82 -18.18 6.34
CA ALA A 102 -4.14 -19.40 5.58
C ALA A 102 -4.15 -19.27 4.03
N PRO A 103 -3.83 -20.35 3.29
CA PRO A 103 -3.80 -20.32 1.83
C PRO A 103 -5.11 -19.75 1.27
N LEU A 104 -4.97 -18.85 0.29
CA LEU A 104 -6.04 -18.16 -0.47
C LEU A 104 -6.95 -19.10 -1.28
N SER A 105 -7.11 -20.37 -0.90
CA SER A 105 -7.74 -21.43 -1.67
C SER A 105 -8.96 -22.05 -0.98
N ASP A 106 -9.80 -21.25 -0.31
CA ASP A 106 -11.11 -21.73 0.16
C ASP A 106 -12.23 -20.66 0.10
N GLN A 107 -12.27 -19.92 -1.00
CA GLN A 107 -13.47 -19.17 -1.38
C GLN A 107 -13.82 -19.49 -2.84
N GLY A 108 -13.98 -20.79 -3.09
CA GLY A 108 -14.69 -21.31 -4.26
C GLY A 108 -16.20 -21.21 -4.02
N GLY A 109 -16.75 -20.02 -4.19
CA GLY A 109 -18.20 -19.82 -4.34
C GLY A 109 -18.53 -19.81 -5.83
N ALA A 110 -19.03 -20.94 -6.33
CA ALA A 110 -19.48 -21.10 -7.71
C ALA A 110 -20.46 -19.98 -8.11
N ALA A 111 -20.23 -19.36 -9.27
CA ALA A 111 -21.26 -18.58 -9.95
C ALA A 111 -22.47 -19.50 -10.21
N PRO A 112 -23.72 -19.06 -9.96
CA PRO A 112 -24.87 -19.86 -10.33
C PRO A 112 -24.86 -20.03 -11.86
N ALA A 113 -24.88 -21.29 -12.28
CA ALA A 113 -25.04 -21.67 -13.67
C ALA A 113 -26.30 -20.99 -14.23
N GLN A 114 -26.12 -20.24 -15.32
CA GLN A 114 -27.26 -19.78 -16.12
C GLN A 114 -27.95 -21.03 -16.67
N SER A 115 -29.23 -21.21 -16.31
CA SER A 115 -30.09 -22.19 -16.96
C SER A 115 -30.43 -21.70 -18.38
N PRO A 116 -30.43 -22.58 -19.39
CA PRO A 116 -30.79 -22.19 -20.75
C PRO A 116 -32.32 -22.14 -20.89
N GLU A 117 -32.82 -21.05 -21.45
CA GLU A 117 -33.97 -21.04 -22.36
C GLU A 117 -33.54 -20.37 -23.67
#